data_AF-A0A392MD82-F1
#
_entry.id   AF-A0A392MD82-F1
#
_cell.length_a   1.000
_cell.length_b   1.000
_cell.length_c   1.000
_cell.angle_alpha   90.00
_cell.angle_beta   90.00
_cell.angle_gamma   90.00
#
_symmetry.space_group_name_H-M   'P 1'
#
loop_
_entity.id
_entity.type
_entity.pdbx_description
1 polymer ?
#
loop_
_entity_poly.entity_id
_entity_poly.type
_entity_poly.pdbx_seq_one_letter_code
_entity_poly.pdbx_strand_id
1 'polypeptide(L)' 'MGSNSVEKIPINNSTGSSETTIEIKIKTLDSQTYTLQVDKQ' A
#
# COMPACT_ATOMS: atom_id res chain seq x y z
N MET A 1 -1.57 -7.25 27.22
CA MET A 1 -2.36 -6.28 26.42
C MET A 1 -1.38 -5.55 25.50
N GLY A 2 -1.16 -6.07 24.30
CA GLY A 2 -0.23 -5.50 23.32
C GLY A 2 -1.02 -5.15 22.06
N SER A 3 -1.55 -3.93 22.03
CA SER A 3 -2.19 -3.37 20.85
C SER A 3 -1.11 -2.98 19.85
N ASN A 4 -1.15 -3.54 18.65
CA ASN A 4 -0.67 -2.92 17.41
C ASN A 4 -1.46 -3.52 16.26
N SER A 5 -2.77 -3.20 16.23
CA SER A 5 -3.57 -3.43 15.04
C SER A 5 -3.19 -2.36 14.02
N VAL A 6 -2.25 -2.69 13.13
CA VAL A 6 -2.06 -1.94 11.87
C VAL A 6 -2.90 -2.63 10.81
N GLU A 7 -4.22 -2.56 10.95
CA GLU A 7 -5.11 -2.69 9.81
C GLU A 7 -5.29 -1.31 9.19
N LYS A 8 -4.55 -1.02 8.11
CA LYS A 8 -4.92 0.05 7.20
C LYS A 8 -4.68 -0.36 5.76
N ILE A 9 -5.72 -0.91 5.14
CA ILE A 9 -5.88 -0.98 3.69
C ILE A 9 -7.27 -0.42 3.43
N PRO A 10 -7.39 0.82 2.92
CA PRO A 10 -7.51 0.94 1.46
C PRO A 10 -6.78 2.17 0.93
N ILE A 11 -5.84 1.99 0.00
CA ILE A 11 -5.42 3.07 -0.88
C ILE A 11 -6.33 3.03 -2.11
N ASN A 12 -7.49 3.69 -2.00
CA ASN A 12 -8.31 3.97 -3.15
C ASN A 12 -7.91 5.34 -3.72
N ASN A 13 -6.79 5.39 -4.45
CA ASN A 13 -6.49 6.51 -5.34
C ASN A 13 -7.23 6.29 -6.66
N SER A 14 -8.57 6.35 -6.60
CA SER A 14 -9.38 6.63 -7.79
C SER A 14 -9.23 8.11 -8.14
N THR A 15 -8.02 8.52 -8.51
CA THR A 15 -7.79 9.85 -9.10
C THR A 15 -7.69 9.64 -10.59
N GLY A 16 -8.76 10.03 -11.27
CA GLY A 16 -8.97 9.89 -12.72
C GLY A 16 -7.97 10.67 -13.56
N SER A 17 -6.75 10.16 -13.65
CA SER A 17 -5.73 10.53 -14.62
C SER A 17 -5.04 9.24 -15.01
N SER A 18 -4.90 8.99 -16.30
CA SER A 18 -4.29 7.80 -16.87
C SER A 18 -2.75 7.82 -16.70
N GLU A 19 -2.27 8.11 -15.50
CA GLU A 19 -0.87 8.01 -15.12
C GLU A 19 -0.57 6.57 -14.69
N THR A 20 0.51 6.01 -15.24
CA THR A 20 0.90 4.62 -14.94
C THR A 20 1.52 4.58 -13.54
N THR A 21 0.68 4.44 -12.51
CA THR A 21 1.15 4.22 -11.14
C THR A 21 1.48 2.74 -10.93
N ILE A 22 2.69 2.44 -10.46
CA ILE A 22 3.13 1.08 -10.11
C ILE A 22 2.93 0.88 -8.61
N GLU A 23 2.18 -0.15 -8.22
CA GLU A 23 2.00 -0.55 -6.82
C GLU A 23 2.84 -1.81 -6.52
N ILE A 24 3.70 -1.72 -5.51
CA ILE A 24 4.55 -2.82 -5.05
C ILE A 24 4.09 -3.25 -3.67
N LYS A 25 3.74 -4.54 -3.52
CA LYS A 25 3.34 -5.14 -2.24
C LYS A 25 4.42 -6.08 -1.73
N ILE A 26 4.88 -5.85 -0.51
CA ILE A 26 5.89 -6.66 0.16
C ILE A 26 5.25 -7.28 1.41
N LYS A 27 5.25 -8.61 1.48
CA LYS A 27 4.81 -9.36 2.67
C LYS A 27 6.03 -9.94 3.38
N THR A 28 6.22 -9.57 4.64
CA THR A 28 7.29 -10.09 5.48
C THR A 28 6.83 -11.33 6.27
N LEU A 29 7.79 -12.09 6.80
CA LEU A 29 7.52 -13.35 7.51
C LEU A 29 6.71 -13.15 8.80
N ASP A 30 6.83 -11.99 9.43
CA ASP A 30 6.01 -11.54 10.55
C ASP A 30 4.60 -11.10 10.14
N SER A 31 4.21 -11.38 8.89
CA SER A 31 2.91 -11.05 8.28
C SER A 31 2.61 -9.55 8.16
N GLN A 32 3.60 -8.68 8.32
CA GLN A 32 3.44 -7.27 7.96
C GLN A 32 3.37 -7.12 6.44
N THR A 33 2.59 -6.14 5.97
CA THR A 33 2.42 -5.84 4.55
C THR A 33 2.76 -4.38 4.30
N TYR A 34 3.69 -4.13 3.39
CA TYR A 34 4.09 -2.79 2.98
C TYR A 34 3.65 -2.54 1.55
N THR A 35 3.15 -1.33 1.30
CA THR A 35 2.72 -0.87 -0.02
C THR A 35 3.56 0.32 -0.43
N LEU A 36 4.22 0.22 -1.57
CA LEU A 36 4.94 1.33 -2.20
C LEU A 36 4.18 1.74 -3.46
N GLN A 37 3.87 3.03 -3.59
CA GLN A 37 3.29 3.60 -4.79
C GLN A 37 4.34 4.45 -5.49
N VAL A 38 4.62 4.10 -6.73
CA VAL A 38 5.54 4.85 -7.60
C VAL A 38 4.73 5.49 -8.69
N ASP A 39 4.74 6.82 -8.70
CA ASP A 39 4.16 7.60 -9.76
C ASP A 39 5.19 7.85 -10.86
N LYS A 40 4.76 7.75 -12.13
CA LYS A 40 5.59 8.07 -13.28
C LYS A 40 5.27 9.50 -13.71
N GLN A 41 5.96 10.47 -13.10
CA GLN A 41 6.06 11.82 -13.65
C GLN A 41 6.87 11.86 -14.95
#